data_AF-A0A0B6B0S3-F1
#
_entry.id   AF-A0A0B6B0S3-F1
#
_cell.length_a   1.000
_cell.length_b   1.000
_cell.length_c   1.000
_cell.angle_alpha   90.00
_cell.angle_beta   90.00
_cell.angle_gamma   90.00
#
_symmetry.space_group_name_H-M   'P 1'
#
loop_
_entity.id
_entity.type
_entity.pdbx_description
1 polymer ?
#
loop_
_entity_poly.entity_id
_entity_poly.type
_entity_poly.pdbx_seq_one_letter_code
_entity_poly.pdbx_strand_id
1 'polypeptide(L)'
;MEIKIRNVDPIAVKKIDELAKERKVSRQEFLKSQLETLAFFRKQTDRENELENLIEKNIKMMEKCAVSMENMNHILLEMIGDPEE
;
A
#
# COMPACT_ATOMS: atom_id res chain seq x y z
N MET A 1 -28.77 6.96 -1.78
CA MET A 1 -29.07 6.49 -0.40
C MET A 1 -28.87 7.66 0.55
N GLU A 2 -29.78 7.87 1.49
CA GLU A 2 -29.63 8.88 2.54
C GLU A 2 -29.35 8.20 3.88
N ILE A 3 -28.45 8.79 4.68
CA ILE A 3 -28.09 8.31 6.02
C ILE A 3 -28.40 9.44 7.01
N LYS A 4 -29.10 9.11 8.10
CA LYS A 4 -29.39 10.04 9.20
C LYS A 4 -28.79 9.49 10.49
N ILE A 5 -27.95 10.30 11.13
CA ILE A 5 -27.32 9.96 12.42
C ILE A 5 -28.04 10.77 13.50
N ARG A 6 -28.55 10.09 14.53
CA ARG A 6 -29.28 10.71 15.65
C ARG A 6 -28.44 10.64 16.91
N ASN A 7 -28.75 11.53 17.86
CA ASN A 7 -28.14 11.54 19.20
C ASN A 7 -26.60 11.67 19.16
N VAL A 8 -26.06 12.41 18.19
CA VAL A 8 -24.64 12.76 18.16
C VAL A 8 -24.37 13.83 19.20
N ASP A 9 -23.26 13.71 19.92
CA ASP A 9 -22.80 14.72 20.87
C ASP A 9 -22.70 16.10 20.16
N PRO A 10 -23.34 17.16 20.69
CA PRO A 10 -23.28 18.50 20.10
C PRO A 10 -21.85 19.05 19.93
N ILE A 11 -20.93 18.70 20.85
CA ILE A 11 -19.52 19.07 20.77
C ILE A 11 -18.86 18.40 19.55
N ALA A 12 -19.17 17.13 19.31
CA ALA A 12 -18.69 16.41 18.14
C ALA A 12 -19.23 17.02 16.84
N VAL A 13 -20.52 17.38 16.79
CA VAL A 13 -21.13 18.06 15.62
C VAL A 13 -20.42 19.38 15.33
N LYS A 14 -20.13 20.18 16.37
CA LYS A 14 -19.41 21.45 16.24
C LYS A 14 -17.99 21.23 15.69
N LYS A 15 -17.28 20.21 16.18
CA LYS A 15 -15.94 19.87 15.70
C LYS A 15 -15.95 19.46 14.22
N ILE A 16 -16.95 18.69 13.81
CA ILE A 16 -17.15 18.31 12.40
C ILE A 16 -17.38 19.55 11.53
N ASP A 17 -18.13 20.53 12.02
CA ASP A 17 -18.35 21.80 11.29
C ASP A 17 -17.10 22.62 11.12
N GLU A 18 -16.29 22.71 12.17
CA GLU A 18 -15.00 23.39 12.13
C GLU A 18 -14.09 22.73 11.08
N LEU A 19 -13.96 21.41 11.10
CA LEU A 19 -13.15 20.65 10.13
C LEU A 19 -13.66 20.80 8.69
N ALA A 20 -14.97 20.79 8.47
CA ALA A 20 -15.55 21.00 7.14
C ALA A 20 -15.25 22.42 6.62
N LYS A 21 -15.36 23.43 7.49
CA LYS A 21 -15.04 24.83 7.16
C LYS A 21 -13.56 25.03 6.85
N GLU A 22 -12.67 24.44 7.63
CA GLU A 22 -11.21 24.46 7.39
C GLU A 22 -10.89 23.93 5.99
N ARG A 23 -11.59 22.88 5.56
CA ARG A 23 -11.45 22.27 4.23
C ARG A 23 -12.26 22.96 3.12
N LYS A 24 -13.00 24.03 3.44
CA LYS A 24 -13.87 24.77 2.52
C LYS A 24 -14.93 23.90 1.82
N VAL A 25 -15.43 22.87 2.50
CA VAL A 25 -16.47 21.98 2.00
C VAL A 25 -17.70 22.02 2.90
N SER A 26 -18.82 21.51 2.40
CA SER A 26 -20.02 21.37 3.24
C SER A 26 -19.84 20.25 4.29
N ARG A 27 -20.55 20.34 5.42
CA ARG A 27 -20.61 19.27 6.42
C ARG A 27 -20.99 17.93 5.79
N GLN A 28 -21.96 17.93 4.86
CA GLN A 28 -22.45 16.73 4.21
C GLN A 28 -21.37 16.09 3.33
N GLU A 29 -20.66 16.90 2.56
CA GLU A 29 -19.58 16.43 1.69
C GLU A 29 -18.39 15.92 2.50
N PHE A 30 -18.04 16.60 3.60
CA PHE A 30 -17.05 16.13 4.55
C PHE A 30 -17.43 14.75 5.12
N LEU A 31 -18.64 14.60 5.66
CA LEU A 31 -19.10 13.35 6.24
C LEU A 31 -19.19 12.22 5.20
N LYS A 32 -19.62 12.53 3.97
CA LYS A 32 -19.61 11.58 2.86
C LYS A 32 -18.19 11.07 2.60
N SER A 33 -17.21 11.96 2.46
CA SER A 33 -15.81 11.59 2.23
C SER A 33 -15.25 10.72 3.35
N GLN A 34 -15.54 11.05 4.61
CA GLN A 34 -15.10 10.25 5.75
C GLN A 34 -15.74 8.85 5.76
N LEU A 35 -17.03 8.73 5.43
CA LEU A 35 -17.73 7.44 5.35
C LEU A 35 -17.23 6.57 4.20
N GLU A 36 -17.00 7.16 3.03
CA GLU A 36 -16.42 6.46 1.88
C GLU A 36 -14.99 6.00 2.22
N THR A 37 -14.18 6.87 2.82
CA THR A 37 -12.85 6.50 3.30
C THR A 37 -12.93 5.30 4.23
N LEU A 38 -13.77 5.33 5.27
CA LEU A 38 -13.96 4.21 6.19
C LEU A 38 -14.37 2.90 5.51
N ALA A 39 -15.26 2.98 4.52
CA ALA A 39 -15.73 1.81 3.77
C ALA A 39 -14.64 1.18 2.89
N PHE A 40 -13.76 1.99 2.30
CA PHE A 40 -12.71 1.54 1.41
C PHE A 40 -11.35 1.34 2.09
N PHE A 41 -11.14 1.88 3.29
CA PHE A 41 -9.85 1.89 3.98
C PHE A 41 -9.27 0.49 4.18
N ARG A 42 -10.06 -0.46 4.72
CA ARG A 42 -9.59 -1.84 4.92
C ARG A 42 -9.17 -2.51 3.62
N LYS A 43 -9.96 -2.34 2.56
CA LYS A 43 -9.66 -2.90 1.24
C LYS A 43 -8.39 -2.28 0.64
N GLN A 44 -8.14 -1.01 0.91
CA GLN A 44 -6.90 -0.34 0.49
C GLN A 44 -5.70 -0.85 1.27
N THR A 45 -5.78 -0.93 2.60
CA THR A 45 -4.70 -1.46 3.46
C THR A 45 -4.38 -2.91 3.13
N ASP A 46 -5.37 -3.77 2.96
CA ASP A 46 -5.15 -5.18 2.60
C ASP A 46 -4.45 -5.30 1.25
N ARG A 47 -4.82 -4.45 0.28
CA ARG A 47 -4.20 -4.42 -1.04
C ARG A 47 -2.78 -3.85 -1.02
N GLU A 48 -2.52 -2.83 -0.21
CA GLU A 48 -1.16 -2.30 0.00
C GLU A 48 -0.25 -3.36 0.62
N ASN A 49 -0.71 -4.07 1.65
CA ASN A 49 0.02 -5.18 2.27
C ASN A 49 0.31 -6.32 1.27
N GLU A 50 -0.64 -6.66 0.41
CA GLU A 50 -0.44 -7.69 -0.63
C GLU A 50 0.63 -7.25 -1.66
N LEU A 51 0.61 -5.98 -2.06
CA LEU A 51 1.60 -5.40 -2.97
C LEU A 51 3.00 -5.36 -2.35
N GLU A 52 3.13 -4.97 -1.08
CA GLU A 52 4.41 -5.01 -0.36
C GLU A 52 4.98 -6.43 -0.29
N ASN A 53 4.14 -7.42 0.04
CA ASN A 53 4.53 -8.83 0.08
C ASN A 53 4.99 -9.33 -1.31
N LEU A 54 4.32 -8.90 -2.38
CA LEU A 54 4.70 -9.23 -3.75
C LEU A 54 6.06 -8.63 -4.13
N ILE A 55 6.34 -7.38 -3.74
CA ILE A 55 7.64 -6.74 -3.93
C ILE A 55 8.74 -7.51 -3.18
N GLU A 56 8.51 -7.85 -1.91
CA GLU A 56 9.47 -8.60 -1.10
C GLU A 56 9.81 -9.97 -1.72
N LYS A 57 8.79 -10.69 -2.20
CA LYS A 57 8.97 -11.98 -2.90
C LYS A 57 9.76 -11.82 -4.20
N ASN A 58 9.51 -10.75 -4.96
CA ASN A 58 10.26 -10.48 -6.19
C ASN A 58 11.73 -10.16 -5.90
N ILE A 59 12.02 -9.35 -4.87
CA ILE A 59 13.40 -9.06 -4.45
C ILE A 59 14.12 -10.37 -4.10
N LYS A 60 13.51 -11.21 -3.27
CA LYS A 60 14.07 -12.53 -2.90
C LYS A 60 14.31 -13.43 -4.11
N MET A 61 13.43 -13.41 -5.10
CA MET A 61 13.62 -14.17 -6.34
C MET A 61 14.76 -13.60 -7.19
N MET A 62 14.87 -12.28 -7.29
CA MET A 62 15.97 -11.62 -8.00
C MET A 62 17.33 -11.94 -7.35
N GLU A 63 17.42 -11.91 -6.03
CA GLU A 63 18.62 -12.32 -5.28
C GLU A 63 19.00 -13.78 -5.61
N LYS A 64 18.03 -14.70 -5.58
CA LYS A 64 18.27 -16.10 -5.94
C LYS A 64 18.71 -16.28 -7.39
N CYS A 65 18.13 -15.50 -8.32
CA CYS A 65 18.54 -15.49 -9.72
C CYS A 65 19.97 -14.97 -9.87
N ALA A 66 20.34 -13.88 -9.18
CA ALA A 66 21.69 -13.33 -9.20
C ALA A 66 22.73 -14.36 -8.73
N VAL A 67 22.47 -15.02 -7.60
CA VAL A 67 23.33 -16.09 -7.08
C VAL A 67 23.42 -17.27 -8.07
N SER A 68 22.30 -17.66 -8.66
CA SER A 68 22.28 -18.75 -9.65
C SER A 68 23.08 -18.39 -10.92
N MET A 69 23.01 -17.13 -11.36
CA MET A 69 23.77 -16.63 -12.50
C MET A 69 25.27 -16.54 -12.19
N GLU A 70 25.64 -16.12 -10.99
CA GLU A 70 27.03 -16.09 -10.53
C GLU A 70 27.63 -17.51 -10.49
N ASN A 71 26.89 -18.47 -9.93
CA ASN A 71 27.27 -19.88 -9.92
C ASN A 71 27.41 -20.44 -11.35
N MET A 72 26.49 -20.09 -12.26
CA MET A 72 26.57 -20.50 -13.65
C MET A 72 27.80 -19.91 -14.35
N ASN A 73 28.12 -18.64 -14.08
CA ASN A 73 29.32 -18.00 -14.62
C ASN A 73 30.60 -18.67 -14.10
N HIS A 74 30.64 -19.02 -12.81
CA HIS A 74 31.75 -19.78 -12.22
C HIS A 74 31.95 -21.13 -12.91
N ILE A 75 30.87 -21.90 -13.08
CA ILE A 75 30.92 -23.21 -13.77
C ILE A 75 31.40 -23.04 -15.22
N LEU A 76 30.93 -22.02 -15.94
CA LEU A 76 31.37 -21.76 -17.31
C LEU A 76 32.87 -21.42 -17.39
N LEU A 77 33.39 -20.64 -16.44
CA LEU A 77 34.82 -20.33 -16.36
C LEU A 77 35.65 -21.59 -16.08
N GLU A 78 35.21 -22.47 -15.18
CA GLU A 78 35.87 -23.76 -14.93
C GLU A 78 35.86 -24.67 -16.18
N MET A 79 34.77 -24.66 -16.96
CA MET A 79 34.64 -25.49 -18.16
C MET A 79 35.44 -24.97 -19.37
N ILE A 80 35.62 -23.66 -19.49
CA ILE A 80 36.43 -23.06 -20.57
C ILE A 80 37.93 -23.38 -20.35
N GLY A 81 38.34 -23.65 -19.11
CA GLY A 81 39.73 -23.89 -18.75
C GLY A 81 40.54 -22.59 -18.80
N ASP A 82 41.53 -22.46 -17.92
CA ASP A 82 42.53 -21.40 -18.05
C ASP A 82 43.18 -21.55 -19.44
N PRO A 83 43.17 -20.54 -20.32
CA PRO A 83 43.83 -20.63 -21.63
C PRO A 83 45.36 -20.62 -21.54
N GLU A 84 45.94 -21.02 -20.41
CA GLU A 84 47.39 -21.09 -20.18
C GLU A 84 47.77 -22.37 -19.40
N GLU A 85 48.02 -23.45 -20.15
CA GLU A 85 49.29 -24.22 -20.12
C GLU A 85 49.50 -24.98 -21.43
#